data_AF-A0AAD6Y997-F1
#
_entry.id   AF-A0AAD6Y997-F1
#
_cell.length_a   1.000
_cell.length_b   1.000
_cell.length_c   1.000
_cell.angle_alpha   90.00
_cell.angle_beta   90.00
_cell.angle_gamma   90.00
#
_symmetry.space_group_name_H-M   'P 1'
#
loop_
_entity.id
_entity.type
_entity.pdbx_description
1 polymer ?
#
loop_
_entity_poly.entity_id
_entity_poly.type
_entity_poly.pdbx_seq_one_letter_code
_entity_poly.pdbx_strand_id
1 'polypeptide(L)'
;VEVGMDPASPGGPLRFTPTSVNASTGSTVNFRFTRFFPGNHSVTQSSFQNPCIPLEGGLDSGFQPVNNTTSGSPEWSFAVEDEAQPLWFFCRQYNPIYHC
;
A
#
# COMPACT_ATOMS: atom_id res chain seq x y z
N VAL A 1 -4.77 2.87 -5.92
CA VAL A 1 -3.35 2.45 -5.92
C VAL A 1 -3.30 0.94 -5.73
N GLU A 2 -2.74 0.21 -6.68
CA GLU A 2 -2.59 -1.24 -6.56
C GLU A 2 -1.39 -1.56 -5.65
N VAL A 3 -1.53 -2.55 -4.77
CA VAL A 3 -0.50 -2.98 -3.81
C VAL A 3 -0.14 -4.44 -4.08
N GLY A 4 1.14 -4.70 -4.36
CA GLY A 4 1.66 -6.05 -4.60
C GLY A 4 2.33 -6.15 -5.97
N MET A 5 2.25 -7.34 -6.59
CA MET A 5 2.77 -7.53 -7.94
C MET A 5 1.86 -6.87 -8.96
N ASP A 6 2.46 -6.12 -9.88
CA ASP A 6 1.76 -5.51 -11.00
C ASP A 6 1.27 -6.58 -11.99
N PRO A 7 -0.04 -6.68 -12.30
CA PRO A 7 -0.54 -7.63 -13.29
C PRO A 7 0.04 -7.44 -14.69
N ALA A 8 0.47 -6.23 -15.05
CA ALA A 8 1.12 -5.95 -16.32
C ALA A 8 2.57 -6.46 -16.38
N SER A 9 3.15 -6.84 -15.23
CA SER A 9 4.51 -7.39 -15.14
C SER A 9 4.52 -8.65 -14.25
N PRO A 10 4.00 -9.80 -14.73
CA PRO A 10 4.05 -11.06 -13.98
C PRO A 10 5.49 -11.46 -13.64
N GLY A 11 5.75 -11.80 -12.37
CA GLY A 11 7.09 -12.06 -11.86
C GLY A 11 7.92 -10.79 -11.58
N GLY A 12 7.35 -9.60 -11.79
CA GLY A 12 7.95 -8.31 -11.50
C GLY A 12 7.99 -7.97 -10.00
N PRO A 13 8.54 -6.80 -9.65
CA PRO A 13 8.72 -6.40 -8.26
C PRO A 13 7.40 -6.16 -7.54
N LEU A 14 7.42 -6.33 -6.22
CA LEU A 14 6.33 -5.94 -5.33
C LEU A 14 6.41 -4.43 -5.10
N ARG A 15 5.33 -3.71 -5.40
CA ARG A 15 5.32 -2.24 -5.34
C ARG A 15 3.91 -1.68 -5.17
N PHE A 16 3.86 -0.37 -4.95
CA PHE A 16 2.67 0.45 -5.16
C PHE A 16 2.61 0.89 -6.63
N THR A 17 1.47 0.68 -7.29
CA THR A 17 1.27 1.10 -8.69
C THR A 17 0.01 1.99 -8.82
N PRO A 18 0.14 3.25 -9.23
CA PRO A 18 1.40 4.00 -9.39
C PRO A 18 2.12 4.22 -8.05
N THR A 19 3.40 4.61 -8.08
CA THR A 19 4.22 4.85 -6.88
C THR A 19 3.91 6.19 -6.20
N SER A 20 3.18 7.08 -6.87
CA SER A 20 2.75 8.37 -6.35
C SER A 20 1.44 8.78 -6.99
N VAL A 21 0.60 9.49 -6.24
CA VAL A 21 -0.65 10.09 -6.72
C VAL A 21 -0.75 11.51 -6.18
N ASN A 22 -1.28 12.42 -6.99
CA ASN A 22 -1.72 13.73 -6.51
C ASN A 22 -3.23 13.64 -6.27
N ALA A 23 -3.67 13.96 -5.06
CA ALA A 23 -5.05 13.82 -4.64
C ALA A 23 -5.46 15.09 -3.87
N SER A 24 -6.60 15.67 -4.23
CA SER A 24 -7.07 16.89 -3.60
C SER A 24 -7.73 16.65 -2.25
N THR A 25 -7.75 17.66 -1.40
CA THR A 25 -8.45 17.63 -0.11
C THR A 25 -9.91 17.19 -0.30
N GLY A 26 -10.36 16.25 0.53
CA GLY A 26 -11.69 15.65 0.47
C GLY A 26 -11.85 14.51 -0.53
N SER A 27 -10.85 14.22 -1.36
CA SER A 27 -10.84 13.01 -2.20
C SER A 27 -10.50 11.76 -1.37
N THR A 28 -10.84 10.59 -1.89
CA THR A 28 -10.52 9.30 -1.26
C THR A 28 -9.43 8.60 -2.04
N VAL A 29 -8.35 8.23 -1.37
CA VAL A 29 -7.34 7.32 -1.93
C VAL A 29 -7.73 5.90 -1.54
N ASN A 30 -8.01 5.05 -2.54
CA ASN A 30 -8.28 3.63 -2.36
C ASN A 30 -7.04 2.81 -2.77
N PHE A 31 -6.61 1.93 -1.88
CA PHE A 31 -5.60 0.93 -2.11
C PHE A 31 -6.27 -0.43 -2.34
N ARG A 32 -5.90 -1.08 -3.43
CA ARG A 32 -6.40 -2.40 -3.81
C ARG A 32 -5.26 -3.40 -3.80
N PHE A 33 -5.41 -4.46 -3.02
CA PHE A 33 -4.36 -5.44 -2.81
C PHE A 33 -4.46 -6.54 -3.87
N THR A 34 -3.45 -6.64 -4.73
CA THR A 34 -3.54 -7.46 -5.94
C THR A 34 -3.38 -8.94 -5.63
N ARG A 35 -4.25 -9.77 -6.21
CA ARG A 35 -4.21 -11.24 -6.04
C ARG A 35 -3.04 -11.95 -6.72
N PHE A 36 -2.22 -11.23 -7.46
CA PHE A 36 -1.15 -11.80 -8.30
C PHE A 36 0.11 -12.15 -7.49
N PHE A 37 0.17 -11.74 -6.22
CA PHE A 37 1.19 -12.21 -5.28
C PHE A 37 0.54 -12.49 -3.91
N PRO A 38 0.15 -13.75 -3.63
CA PRO A 38 -0.48 -14.09 -2.37
C PRO A 38 0.47 -13.90 -1.19
N GLY A 39 -0.09 -13.57 -0.04
CA GLY A 39 0.67 -13.20 1.16
C GLY A 39 0.10 -11.95 1.82
N ASN A 40 0.79 -11.50 2.86
CA ASN A 40 0.40 -10.29 3.58
C ASN A 40 1.01 -9.07 2.90
N HIS A 41 0.17 -8.07 2.68
CA HIS A 41 0.57 -6.73 2.25
C HIS A 41 0.03 -5.70 3.23
N SER A 42 0.56 -4.49 3.21
CA SER A 42 0.09 -3.40 4.06
C SER A 42 0.33 -2.05 3.40
N VAL A 43 -0.43 -1.07 3.86
CA VAL A 43 -0.23 0.35 3.61
C VAL A 43 -0.02 0.96 5.00
N THR A 44 1.25 1.12 5.37
CA THR A 44 1.63 1.69 6.67
C THR A 44 2.30 3.03 6.41
N GLN A 45 1.80 4.08 7.03
CA GLN A 45 2.36 5.41 6.89
C GLN A 45 3.75 5.46 7.51
N SER A 46 4.66 6.13 6.82
CA SER A 46 6.02 6.43 7.26
C SER A 46 6.30 7.93 7.08
N SER A 47 7.55 8.32 7.27
CA SER A 47 8.03 9.67 6.97
C SER A 47 9.04 9.61 5.83
N PHE A 48 9.25 10.76 5.17
CA PHE A 48 10.31 10.86 4.15
C PHE A 48 11.69 10.52 4.72
N GLN A 49 11.97 10.92 5.97
CA GLN A 49 13.25 10.69 6.63
C GLN A 49 13.43 9.24 7.09
N ASN A 50 12.35 8.56 7.46
CA ASN A 50 12.37 7.18 7.94
C ASN A 50 11.35 6.34 7.15
N PRO A 51 11.66 5.96 5.90
CA PRO A 51 10.67 5.40 4.97
C PRO A 51 10.21 3.97 5.32
N CYS A 52 11.00 3.23 6.13
CA CYS A 52 10.71 1.85 6.56
C CYS A 52 10.31 1.75 8.04
N ILE A 53 10.00 2.88 8.69
CA ILE A 53 9.59 2.92 10.09
C ILE A 53 8.14 3.40 10.14
N PRO A 54 7.22 2.66 10.81
CA PRO A 54 5.85 3.12 11.02
C PRO A 54 5.84 4.47 11.73
N LEU A 55 5.06 5.41 11.19
CA LEU A 55 4.83 6.69 11.84
C LEU A 55 3.88 6.50 13.03
N GLU A 56 4.28 6.94 14.22
CA GLU A 56 3.43 6.87 15.41
C GLU A 56 2.16 7.71 15.20
N GLY A 57 0.99 7.10 15.43
CA GLY A 57 -0.31 7.72 15.16
C GLY A 57 -0.64 7.90 13.69
N GLY A 58 0.19 7.38 12.78
CA GLY A 58 -0.05 7.42 11.34
C GLY A 58 -1.14 6.45 10.87
N LEU A 59 -1.51 6.60 9.60
CA LEU A 59 -2.44 5.71 8.92
C LEU A 59 -1.83 4.31 8.77
N ASP A 60 -2.59 3.27 9.10
CA ASP A 60 -2.18 1.89 8.92
C ASP A 60 -3.38 1.04 8.49
N SER A 61 -3.26 0.37 7.34
CA SER A 61 -4.26 -0.61 6.91
C SER A 61 -4.25 -1.88 7.77
N GLY A 62 -3.21 -2.09 8.57
CA GLY A 62 -2.86 -3.41 9.08
C GLY A 62 -2.42 -4.34 7.93
N PHE A 63 -2.17 -5.60 8.26
CA PHE A 63 -1.90 -6.60 7.23
C PHE A 63 -3.19 -7.02 6.54
N GLN A 64 -3.18 -6.91 5.22
CA GLN A 64 -4.24 -7.33 4.33
C GLN A 64 -3.81 -8.65 3.68
N PRO A 65 -4.33 -9.80 4.14
CA PRO A 65 -3.99 -11.10 3.60
C PRO A 65 -4.62 -11.29 2.23
N VAL A 66 -3.78 -11.57 1.24
CA VAL A 66 -4.20 -11.84 -0.14
C VAL A 66 -4.05 -13.32 -0.42
N ASN A 67 -5.08 -13.92 -1.02
CA ASN A 67 -5.03 -15.28 -1.55
C ASN A 67 -5.27 -15.27 -3.06
N ASN A 68 -4.87 -16.34 -3.75
CA ASN A 68 -4.96 -16.46 -5.22
C ASN A 68 -6.33 -17.00 -5.71
N THR A 69 -7.23 -17.42 -4.82
CA THR A 69 -8.45 -18.16 -5.15
C THR A 69 -9.76 -17.39 -4.90
N THR A 70 -9.79 -16.34 -4.07
CA THR A 70 -11.00 -15.57 -3.82
C THR A 70 -11.30 -14.61 -4.96
N SER A 71 -12.59 -14.55 -5.31
CA SER A 71 -13.19 -13.51 -6.14
C SER A 71 -13.27 -12.20 -5.35
N GLY A 72 -12.14 -11.55 -5.13
CA GLY A 72 -12.05 -10.28 -4.42
C GLY A 72 -10.62 -9.93 -4.02
N SER A 73 -10.24 -8.67 -4.27
CA SER A 73 -9.04 -8.07 -3.70
C SER A 73 -9.43 -7.36 -2.41
N PRO A 74 -8.71 -7.54 -1.29
CA PRO A 74 -8.86 -6.63 -0.16
C PRO A 74 -8.69 -5.19 -0.64
N GLU A 75 -9.39 -4.26 0.01
CA GLU A 75 -9.28 -2.84 -0.25
C GLU A 75 -9.20 -2.09 1.07
N TRP A 76 -8.42 -1.02 1.07
CA TRP A 76 -8.32 -0.10 2.20
C TRP A 76 -8.26 1.32 1.66
N SER A 77 -8.97 2.25 2.30
CA SER A 77 -9.05 3.62 1.83
C SER A 77 -9.05 4.62 2.98
N PHE A 78 -8.64 5.84 2.65
CA PHE A 78 -8.73 6.99 3.55
C PHE A 78 -9.07 8.25 2.75
N ALA A 79 -9.63 9.25 3.45
CA ALA A 79 -9.90 10.57 2.89
C ALA A 79 -8.67 11.47 3.05
N VAL A 80 -8.32 12.22 2.02
CA VAL A 80 -7.24 13.20 2.05
C VAL A 80 -7.71 14.42 2.85
N GLU A 81 -7.06 14.68 3.98
CA GLU A 81 -7.41 15.81 4.86
C GLU A 81 -6.77 17.12 4.40
N ASP A 82 -5.55 17.07 3.87
CA ASP A 82 -4.80 18.24 3.40
C ASP A 82 -3.90 17.85 2.21
N GLU A 83 -4.20 18.38 1.02
CA GLU A 83 -3.40 18.15 -0.20
C GLU A 83 -1.99 18.77 -0.17
N ALA A 84 -1.74 19.72 0.74
CA ALA A 84 -0.42 20.33 0.92
C ALA A 84 0.53 19.48 1.78
N GLN A 85 0.03 18.41 2.42
CA GLN A 85 0.79 17.50 3.28
C GLN A 85 1.09 16.18 2.57
N PRO A 86 2.33 15.94 2.11
CA PRO A 86 2.69 14.66 1.49
C PRO A 86 2.64 13.52 2.50
N LEU A 87 1.96 12.43 2.13
CA LEU A 87 1.90 11.20 2.91
C LEU A 87 2.79 10.13 2.27
N TRP A 88 3.64 9.50 3.08
CA TRP A 88 4.56 8.45 2.64
C TRP A 88 4.07 7.11 3.19
N PHE A 89 4.14 6.08 2.35
CA PHE A 89 3.66 4.75 2.72
C PHE A 89 4.67 3.68 2.32
N PHE A 90 4.71 2.61 3.10
CA PHE A 90 5.46 1.41 2.79
C PHE A 90 4.64 0.16 3.18
N CYS A 91 5.05 -0.99 2.66
CA CYS A 91 4.55 -2.28 3.14
C CYS A 91 5.49 -2.77 4.25
N ARG A 92 4.97 -2.97 5.47
CA ARG A 92 5.76 -3.44 6.62
C ARG A 92 5.97 -4.96 6.63
N GLN A 93 5.69 -5.64 5.52
CA GLN A 93 5.90 -7.08 5.42
C GLN A 93 7.41 -7.38 5.33
N TYR A 94 7.87 -8.18 6.27
CA TYR A 94 9.30 -8.52 6.42
C TYR A 94 9.63 -9.92 5.87
N ASN A 95 8.78 -10.91 6.14
CA ASN A 95 8.99 -12.31 5.75
C ASN A 95 8.00 -12.72 4.64
N PRO A 96 8.37 -13.56 3.66
CA PRO A 96 9.71 -14.09 3.40
C PRO A 96 10.63 -13.13 2.62
N ILE A 97 10.10 -12.00 2.16
CA ILE A 97 10.82 -10.99 1.36
C ILE A 97 10.66 -9.64 2.06
N TYR A 98 11.77 -8.93 2.23
CA TYR A 98 11.78 -7.56 2.74
C TYR A 98 11.16 -6.63 1.71
N HIS A 99 10.05 -5.98 2.08
CA HIS A 99 9.43 -4.95 1.23
C HIS A 99 10.00 -3.56 1.54
N CYS A 100 10.47 -3.43 2.77
CA CYS A 100 11.30 -2.42 3.42
C CYS A 100 11.97 -3.20 4.58
#